data_AF-A0A9X2FJV9-F1
#
_entry.id   AF-A0A9X2FJV9-F1
#
_cell.length_a   1.000
_cell.length_b   1.000
_cell.length_c   1.000
_cell.angle_alpha   90.00
_cell.angle_beta   90.00
_cell.angle_gamma   90.00
#
_symmetry.space_group_name_H-M   'P 1'
#
loop_
_entity.id
_entity.type
_entity.pdbx_description
1 polymer ?
#
loop_
_entity_poly.entity_id
_entity_poly.type
_entity_poly.pdbx_seq_one_letter_code
_entity_poly.pdbx_strand_id
1 'polypeptide(L)'
;MIAIPSSGDFKWPWSDSDDAEQVFSQTYPSLFTHMKGHEAALRKRSDQGHYWWELRSCAYWERFNEPKIYYQLIQYHPCYALDTTGMYGNNKTAFILSGDPYLLAVLNSPLAWWYNWRFLPHMKDEALAPNPTVLRNLPIAQPTEQLRATIEDRVCSLVEWNTQHRQVSQTIQDWLRVEYEIEKPSRKLELPTDLDSDEFVTEVKRLRGRKNPLSAAGLRSLRDEHARTIEPARRQAAEALQLERQLGDLVNEAYGLSTEEVALMWKTAPPRMPYLLE
;
A
#
# COMPACT_ATOMS: atom_id res chain seq x y z
N MET A 1 6.10 -12.91 3.40
CA MET A 1 5.28 -13.91 4.11
C MET A 1 5.33 -15.20 3.32
N ILE A 2 5.51 -16.35 3.95
CA ILE A 2 5.42 -17.66 3.28
C ILE A 2 4.03 -18.23 3.63
N ALA A 3 3.14 -18.32 2.64
CA ALA A 3 1.81 -18.87 2.81
C ALA A 3 1.77 -20.27 2.18
N ILE A 4 1.64 -21.31 3.02
CA ILE A 4 1.44 -22.69 2.58
C ILE A 4 0.07 -23.11 3.13
N PRO A 5 -1.03 -22.98 2.36
CA PRO A 5 -2.34 -23.46 2.80
C PRO A 5 -2.32 -24.94 3.16
N SER A 6 -3.23 -25.35 4.02
CA SER A 6 -3.36 -26.76 4.39
C SER A 6 -3.65 -27.61 3.16
N SER A 7 -3.15 -28.84 3.13
CA SER A 7 -3.52 -29.85 2.12
C SER A 7 -5.03 -30.14 2.07
N GLY A 8 -5.80 -29.75 3.09
CA GLY A 8 -7.27 -29.78 3.04
C GLY A 8 -7.91 -28.67 2.19
N ASP A 9 -7.20 -27.56 1.98
CA ASP A 9 -7.69 -26.40 1.21
C ASP A 9 -7.00 -26.28 -0.17
N PHE A 10 -5.81 -26.85 -0.31
CA PHE A 10 -5.00 -26.74 -1.53
C PHE A 10 -4.35 -28.08 -1.86
N LYS A 11 -4.38 -28.47 -3.14
CA LYS A 11 -3.76 -29.73 -3.59
C LYS A 11 -2.27 -29.53 -3.92
N TRP A 12 -1.42 -29.87 -2.98
CA TRP A 12 0.03 -29.88 -3.12
C TRP A 12 0.55 -31.19 -3.73
N PRO A 13 1.78 -31.22 -4.28
CA PRO A 13 2.42 -32.46 -4.71
C PRO A 13 2.52 -33.53 -3.61
N TRP A 14 2.57 -33.11 -2.34
CA TRP A 14 2.65 -34.01 -1.19
C TRP A 14 1.31 -34.39 -0.57
N SER A 15 0.18 -33.80 -1.00
CA SER A 15 -1.11 -33.93 -0.30
C SER A 15 -1.64 -35.37 -0.22
N ASP A 16 -1.30 -36.21 -1.20
CA ASP A 16 -1.70 -37.61 -1.28
C ASP A 16 -0.52 -38.59 -1.08
N SER A 17 0.62 -38.11 -0.53
CA SER A 17 1.85 -38.90 -0.39
C SER A 17 2.01 -39.51 1.01
N ASP A 18 2.41 -40.78 1.06
CA ASP A 18 2.81 -41.48 2.30
C ASP A 18 4.11 -40.90 2.89
N ASP A 19 4.96 -40.28 2.07
CA ASP A 19 6.16 -39.53 2.48
C ASP A 19 6.08 -38.08 1.99
N ALA A 20 5.15 -37.33 2.60
CA ALA A 20 4.90 -35.93 2.26
C ALA A 20 6.13 -35.03 2.47
N GLU A 21 6.96 -35.31 3.48
CA GLU A 21 8.12 -34.49 3.82
C GLU A 21 9.26 -34.68 2.79
N GLN A 22 9.50 -35.91 2.34
CA GLN A 22 10.42 -36.16 1.23
C GLN A 22 9.96 -35.45 -0.05
N VAL A 23 8.68 -35.56 -0.41
CA VAL A 23 8.13 -34.88 -1.59
C VAL A 23 8.27 -33.36 -1.48
N PHE A 24 8.00 -32.76 -0.31
CA PHE A 24 8.21 -31.33 -0.09
C PHE A 24 9.68 -30.92 -0.27
N SER A 25 10.62 -31.71 0.28
CA SER A 25 12.06 -31.43 0.15
C SER A 25 12.56 -31.46 -1.30
N GLN A 26 11.95 -32.29 -2.16
CA GLN A 26 12.33 -32.44 -3.56
C GLN A 26 11.65 -31.39 -4.46
N THR A 27 10.38 -31.08 -4.19
CA THR A 27 9.59 -30.14 -5.02
C THR A 27 9.89 -28.69 -4.71
N TYR A 28 10.18 -28.34 -3.44
CA TYR A 28 10.51 -26.97 -3.02
C TYR A 28 11.71 -26.96 -2.06
N PRO A 29 12.93 -27.29 -2.53
CA PRO A 29 14.10 -27.52 -1.67
C PRO A 29 14.51 -26.28 -0.85
N SER A 30 14.38 -25.08 -1.42
CA SER A 30 14.71 -23.83 -0.72
C SER A 30 13.73 -23.51 0.42
N LEU A 31 12.42 -23.66 0.17
CA LEU A 31 11.37 -23.48 1.17
C LEU A 31 11.48 -24.54 2.26
N PHE A 32 11.68 -25.81 1.89
CA PHE A 32 11.89 -26.89 2.84
C PHE A 32 13.07 -26.60 3.76
N THR A 33 14.22 -26.24 3.20
CA THR A 33 15.43 -25.92 3.98
C THR A 33 15.17 -24.77 4.96
N HIS A 34 14.49 -23.72 4.52
CA HIS A 34 14.11 -22.60 5.38
C HIS A 34 13.18 -23.04 6.52
N MET A 35 12.11 -23.79 6.20
CA MET A 35 11.13 -24.26 7.18
C MET A 35 11.71 -25.28 8.16
N LYS A 36 12.64 -26.13 7.70
CA LYS A 36 13.31 -27.13 8.53
C LYS A 36 14.11 -26.49 9.67
N GLY A 37 14.71 -25.32 9.42
CA GLY A 37 15.36 -24.51 10.46
C GLY A 37 14.41 -24.04 11.58
N HIS A 38 13.10 -24.09 11.35
CA HIS A 38 12.05 -23.68 12.29
C HIS A 38 11.14 -24.83 12.75
N GLU A 39 11.43 -26.09 12.38
CA GLU A 39 10.54 -27.24 12.59
C GLU A 39 10.09 -27.39 14.04
N ALA A 40 11.02 -27.31 15.00
CA ALA A 40 10.70 -27.47 16.42
C ALA A 40 9.70 -26.42 16.92
N ALA A 41 9.72 -25.20 16.38
CA ALA A 41 8.75 -24.16 16.71
C ALA A 41 7.44 -24.38 15.95
N LEU A 42 7.51 -24.77 14.67
CA LEU A 42 6.35 -24.99 13.82
C LEU A 42 5.48 -26.16 14.31
N ARG A 43 6.08 -27.26 14.78
CA ARG A 43 5.39 -28.41 15.38
C ARG A 43 4.71 -28.10 16.72
N LYS A 44 5.14 -27.04 17.42
CA LYS A 44 4.55 -26.61 18.69
C LYS A 44 3.36 -25.68 18.51
N ARG A 45 3.07 -25.23 17.29
CA ARG A 45 1.92 -24.37 17.03
C ARG A 45 0.64 -25.12 17.34
N SER A 46 -0.27 -24.45 18.03
CA SER A 46 -1.62 -24.94 18.28
C SER A 46 -2.47 -24.96 17.00
N ASP A 47 -2.18 -24.04 16.08
CA ASP A 47 -2.94 -23.81 14.85
C ASP A 47 -2.05 -24.14 13.63
N GLN A 48 -2.30 -25.31 13.01
CA GLN A 48 -1.53 -25.87 11.89
C GLN A 48 -2.43 -26.65 10.92
N GLY A 49 -1.92 -26.93 9.72
CA GLY A 49 -2.61 -27.75 8.71
C GLY A 49 -2.43 -29.25 8.93
N HIS A 50 -2.49 -30.04 7.85
CA HIS A 50 -2.25 -31.49 7.91
C HIS A 50 -0.79 -31.79 8.27
N TYR A 51 0.14 -31.01 7.72
CA TYR A 51 1.56 -31.15 7.98
C TYR A 51 2.11 -29.96 8.77
N TRP A 52 3.21 -30.16 9.50
CA TRP A 52 3.75 -29.16 10.44
C TRP A 52 4.20 -27.85 9.77
N TRP A 53 4.54 -27.91 8.48
CA TRP A 53 4.91 -26.74 7.66
C TRP A 53 3.71 -25.98 7.09
N GLU A 54 2.50 -26.52 7.20
CA GLU A 54 1.29 -25.91 6.64
C GLU A 54 0.61 -24.94 7.63
N LEU A 55 -0.02 -23.91 7.08
CA LEU A 55 -0.99 -23.10 7.80
C LEU A 55 -2.26 -23.91 8.04
N ARG A 56 -3.02 -23.48 9.05
CA ARG A 56 -4.32 -24.09 9.37
C ARG A 56 -5.26 -24.10 8.18
N SER A 57 -6.20 -25.06 8.17
CA SER A 57 -7.27 -25.03 7.20
C SER A 57 -8.15 -23.79 7.40
N CYS A 58 -8.54 -23.14 6.30
CA CYS A 58 -9.27 -21.88 6.32
C CYS A 58 -10.26 -21.79 5.14
N ALA A 59 -11.56 -21.74 5.46
CA ALA A 59 -12.63 -21.73 4.46
C ALA A 59 -12.66 -20.49 3.53
N TYR A 60 -11.83 -19.48 3.79
CA TYR A 60 -11.79 -18.22 3.05
C TYR A 60 -10.44 -17.94 2.38
N TRP A 61 -9.62 -18.95 2.11
CA TRP A 61 -8.36 -18.77 1.39
C TRP A 61 -8.52 -18.04 0.06
N GLU A 62 -9.50 -18.44 -0.74
CA GLU A 62 -9.74 -17.81 -2.06
C GLU A 62 -10.15 -16.33 -1.96
N ARG A 63 -10.69 -15.91 -0.82
CA ARG A 63 -11.06 -14.50 -0.59
C ARG A 63 -9.84 -13.59 -0.52
N PHE A 64 -8.65 -14.12 -0.22
CA PHE A 64 -7.40 -13.35 -0.33
C PHE A 64 -7.00 -13.07 -1.77
N ASN A 65 -7.57 -13.75 -2.76
CA ASN A 65 -7.31 -13.48 -4.18
C ASN A 65 -8.33 -12.50 -4.78
N GLU A 66 -9.46 -12.28 -4.10
CA GLU A 66 -10.48 -11.33 -4.53
C GLU A 66 -9.99 -9.87 -4.39
N PRO A 67 -10.50 -8.94 -5.25
CA PRO A 67 -10.29 -7.51 -5.08
C PRO A 67 -10.73 -7.04 -3.70
N LYS A 68 -9.86 -6.31 -3.01
CA LYS A 68 -10.07 -5.89 -1.63
C LYS A 68 -9.43 -4.55 -1.32
N ILE A 69 -10.02 -3.81 -0.39
CA ILE A 69 -9.44 -2.58 0.16
C ILE A 69 -8.76 -2.92 1.48
N TYR A 70 -7.42 -2.87 1.49
CA TYR A 70 -6.61 -2.99 2.69
C TYR A 70 -6.59 -1.69 3.48
N TYR A 71 -6.52 -1.82 4.80
CA TYR A 71 -6.31 -0.69 5.69
C TYR A 71 -5.56 -1.08 6.95
N GLN A 72 -4.87 -0.09 7.54
CA GLN A 72 -4.13 -0.25 8.80
C GLN A 72 -5.09 -0.19 9.99
N LEU A 73 -4.86 -1.01 11.02
CA LEU A 73 -5.61 -0.96 12.27
C LEU A 73 -5.16 0.16 13.21
N ILE A 74 -4.12 0.92 12.82
CA ILE A 74 -3.56 2.08 13.52
C ILE A 74 -3.29 3.13 12.45
N GLN A 75 -4.07 4.21 12.44
CA GLN A 75 -4.03 5.23 11.40
C GLN A 75 -3.75 6.61 11.98
N TYR A 76 -2.71 7.27 11.45
CA TYR A 76 -2.42 8.68 11.71
C TYR A 76 -3.07 9.59 10.66
N HIS A 77 -3.31 9.05 9.47
CA HIS A 77 -4.04 9.64 8.35
C HIS A 77 -4.83 8.52 7.67
N PRO A 78 -5.76 8.80 6.74
CA PRO A 78 -6.38 7.74 5.95
C PRO A 78 -5.30 6.88 5.26
N CYS A 79 -5.42 5.58 5.44
CA CYS A 79 -4.51 4.57 4.89
C CYS A 79 -5.34 3.43 4.32
N TYR A 80 -6.01 3.67 3.19
CA TYR A 80 -6.82 2.68 2.49
C TYR A 80 -6.27 2.48 1.07
N ALA A 81 -6.02 1.23 0.71
CA ALA A 81 -5.42 0.87 -0.58
C ALA A 81 -6.17 -0.28 -1.24
N LEU A 82 -6.48 -0.12 -2.52
CA LEU A 82 -7.03 -1.20 -3.34
C LEU A 82 -5.94 -2.21 -3.68
N ASP A 83 -6.24 -3.49 -3.45
CA ASP A 83 -5.45 -4.62 -3.92
C ASP A 83 -6.27 -5.47 -4.89
N THR A 84 -5.75 -5.59 -6.10
CA THR A 84 -6.25 -6.47 -7.17
C THR A 84 -5.25 -7.58 -7.52
N THR A 85 -4.17 -7.72 -6.72
CA THR A 85 -3.02 -8.58 -7.03
C THR A 85 -2.84 -9.75 -6.06
N GLY A 86 -3.70 -9.87 -5.05
CA GLY A 86 -3.66 -10.98 -4.09
C GLY A 86 -2.60 -10.80 -3.00
N MET A 87 -2.35 -9.56 -2.58
CA MET A 87 -1.38 -9.26 -1.52
C MET A 87 -1.87 -9.74 -0.16
N TYR A 88 -0.92 -10.06 0.73
CA TYR A 88 -1.20 -10.44 2.12
C TYR A 88 -0.75 -9.36 3.10
N GLY A 89 -1.65 -9.00 4.00
CA GLY A 89 -1.38 -8.09 5.11
C GLY A 89 -0.89 -8.79 6.38
N ASN A 90 -0.21 -8.06 7.26
CA ASN A 90 0.15 -8.55 8.60
C ASN A 90 -1.02 -8.41 9.59
N ASN A 91 -0.81 -8.81 10.85
CA ASN A 91 -1.83 -8.75 11.90
C ASN A 91 -2.23 -7.32 12.36
N LYS A 92 -1.63 -6.28 11.77
CA LYS A 92 -1.99 -4.86 11.97
C LYS A 92 -2.67 -4.25 10.76
N THR A 93 -3.11 -5.09 9.83
CA THR A 93 -3.96 -4.72 8.71
C THR A 93 -5.24 -5.55 8.71
N ALA A 94 -6.30 -4.98 8.16
CA ALA A 94 -7.54 -5.67 7.82
C ALA A 94 -7.94 -5.28 6.40
N PHE A 95 -8.96 -5.94 5.85
CA PHE A 95 -9.46 -5.61 4.52
C PHE A 95 -10.97 -5.72 4.41
N ILE A 96 -11.52 -4.96 3.47
CA ILE A 96 -12.90 -5.03 3.02
C ILE A 96 -12.89 -5.78 1.67
N LEU A 97 -13.69 -6.83 1.53
CA LEU A 97 -13.87 -7.55 0.26
C LEU A 97 -14.70 -6.70 -0.71
N SER A 98 -14.03 -5.72 -1.32
CA SER A 98 -14.61 -4.81 -2.29
C SER A 98 -13.50 -4.29 -3.20
N GLY A 99 -13.78 -4.30 -4.50
CA GLY A 99 -12.98 -3.60 -5.51
C GLY A 99 -13.58 -2.25 -5.92
N ASP A 100 -14.56 -1.73 -5.18
CA ASP A 100 -15.33 -0.53 -5.53
C ASP A 100 -14.47 0.76 -5.43
N PRO A 101 -14.14 1.43 -6.55
CA PRO A 101 -13.34 2.65 -6.52
C PRO A 101 -14.05 3.81 -5.81
N TYR A 102 -15.39 3.86 -5.85
CA TYR A 102 -16.15 4.88 -5.12
C TYR A 102 -15.95 4.73 -3.61
N LEU A 103 -16.02 3.51 -3.08
CA LEU A 103 -15.76 3.25 -1.67
C LEU A 103 -14.32 3.64 -1.28
N LEU A 104 -13.34 3.39 -2.15
CA LEU A 104 -11.95 3.81 -1.92
C LEU A 104 -11.81 5.34 -1.83
N ALA A 105 -12.51 6.09 -2.69
CA ALA A 105 -12.56 7.55 -2.64
C ALA A 105 -13.14 8.04 -1.31
N VAL A 106 -14.28 7.48 -0.91
CA VAL A 106 -14.94 7.85 0.36
C VAL A 106 -14.00 7.60 1.53
N LEU A 107 -13.40 6.41 1.65
CA LEU A 107 -12.55 6.04 2.78
C LEU A 107 -11.28 6.92 2.93
N ASN A 108 -10.75 7.45 1.83
CA ASN A 108 -9.59 8.35 1.83
C ASN A 108 -9.97 9.84 1.87
N SER A 109 -11.26 10.19 1.87
CA SER A 109 -11.72 11.58 1.82
C SER A 109 -11.50 12.34 3.14
N PRO A 110 -11.36 13.69 3.09
CA PRO A 110 -11.38 14.54 4.28
C PRO A 110 -12.66 14.37 5.10
N LEU A 111 -13.81 14.20 4.44
CA LEU A 111 -15.10 13.98 5.10
C LEU A 111 -15.09 12.71 5.93
N ALA A 112 -14.60 11.60 5.37
CA ALA A 112 -14.51 10.35 6.11
C ALA A 112 -13.51 10.45 7.27
N TRP A 113 -12.38 11.14 7.11
CA TRP A 113 -11.45 11.38 8.22
C TRP A 113 -12.10 12.21 9.33
N TRP A 114 -12.77 13.30 8.97
CA TRP A 114 -13.51 14.15 9.89
C TRP A 114 -14.60 13.37 10.66
N TYR A 115 -15.33 12.50 9.98
CA TYR A 115 -16.32 11.61 10.61
C TYR A 115 -15.62 10.60 11.53
N ASN A 116 -14.63 9.87 11.02
CA ASN A 116 -13.91 8.83 11.73
C ASN A 116 -13.26 9.33 13.02
N TRP A 117 -12.75 10.56 13.02
CA TRP A 117 -12.22 11.21 14.24
C TRP A 117 -13.25 11.32 15.38
N ARG A 118 -14.55 11.27 15.08
CA ARG A 118 -15.61 11.38 16.11
C ARG A 118 -16.12 10.02 16.58
N PHE A 119 -15.94 8.97 15.77
CA PHE A 119 -16.62 7.69 15.98
C PHE A 119 -15.68 6.49 16.07
N LEU A 120 -14.44 6.57 15.57
CA LEU A 120 -13.45 5.52 15.76
C LEU A 120 -12.77 5.65 17.13
N PRO A 121 -12.37 4.52 17.75
CA PRO A 121 -11.56 4.56 18.95
C PRO A 121 -10.22 5.28 18.72
N HIS A 122 -9.86 6.14 19.67
CA HIS A 122 -8.56 6.80 19.74
C HIS A 122 -7.56 5.93 20.50
N MET A 123 -6.34 5.87 19.99
CA MET A 123 -5.21 5.19 20.60
C MET A 123 -4.15 6.21 21.01
N LYS A 124 -2.97 5.71 21.40
CA LYS A 124 -1.81 6.54 21.72
C LYS A 124 -1.54 7.55 20.60
N ASP A 125 -1.19 8.78 20.99
CA ASP A 125 -0.83 9.88 20.09
C ASP A 125 -1.93 10.24 19.07
N GLU A 126 -3.18 10.03 19.49
CA GLU A 126 -4.40 10.31 18.71
C GLU A 126 -4.44 9.55 17.37
N ALA A 127 -3.88 8.35 17.33
CA ALA A 127 -4.08 7.45 16.20
C ALA A 127 -5.49 6.86 16.25
N LEU A 128 -6.17 6.77 15.10
CA LEU A 128 -7.48 6.16 15.00
C LEU A 128 -7.37 4.65 14.77
N ALA A 129 -8.28 3.89 15.38
CA ALA A 129 -8.39 2.44 15.21
C ALA A 129 -9.65 2.08 14.41
N PRO A 130 -9.58 1.87 13.09
CA PRO A 130 -10.74 1.44 12.28
C PRO A 130 -11.10 -0.04 12.54
N ASN A 131 -11.55 -0.34 13.77
CA ASN A 131 -11.98 -1.69 14.14
C ASN A 131 -13.08 -2.16 13.18
N PRO A 132 -12.98 -3.35 12.55
CA PRO A 132 -13.98 -3.86 11.61
C PRO A 132 -15.42 -3.78 12.09
N THR A 133 -15.67 -3.94 13.40
CA THR A 133 -17.02 -3.87 13.99
C THR A 133 -17.62 -2.46 13.88
N VAL A 134 -16.81 -1.42 14.06
CA VAL A 134 -17.25 -0.02 13.97
C VAL A 134 -17.31 0.41 12.51
N LEU A 135 -16.27 0.06 11.75
CA LEU A 135 -16.15 0.43 10.33
C LEU A 135 -17.29 -0.11 9.47
N ARG A 136 -17.86 -1.28 9.83
CA ARG A 136 -19.03 -1.85 9.15
C ARG A 136 -20.24 -0.90 9.13
N ASN A 137 -20.35 -0.01 10.11
CA ASN A 137 -21.47 0.92 10.24
C ASN A 137 -21.15 2.32 9.68
N LEU A 138 -20.03 2.48 8.97
CA LEU A 138 -19.67 3.75 8.33
C LEU A 138 -20.76 4.12 7.31
N PRO A 139 -21.39 5.31 7.40
CA PRO A 139 -22.39 5.72 6.44
C PRO A 139 -21.73 6.00 5.08
N ILE A 140 -22.17 5.30 4.04
CA ILE A 140 -21.72 5.49 2.65
C ILE A 140 -22.88 6.06 1.84
N ALA A 141 -22.70 7.26 1.30
CA ALA A 141 -23.73 7.90 0.48
C ALA A 141 -23.96 7.14 -0.83
N GLN A 142 -25.15 7.33 -1.42
CA GLN A 142 -25.51 6.77 -2.72
C GLN A 142 -25.59 7.92 -3.73
N PRO A 143 -24.50 8.20 -4.48
CA PRO A 143 -24.47 9.29 -5.46
C PRO A 143 -25.34 8.96 -6.68
N THR A 144 -25.56 9.98 -7.53
CA THR A 144 -26.10 9.76 -8.88
C THR A 144 -25.10 8.94 -9.72
N GLU A 145 -25.60 8.24 -10.74
CA GLU A 145 -24.77 7.43 -11.64
C GLU A 145 -23.66 8.27 -12.31
N GLN A 146 -23.98 9.49 -12.74
CA GLN A 146 -23.01 10.40 -13.36
C GLN A 146 -21.91 10.86 -12.38
N LEU A 147 -22.28 11.22 -11.15
CA LEU A 147 -21.32 11.61 -10.13
C LEU A 147 -20.42 10.43 -9.74
N ARG A 148 -21.02 9.24 -9.57
CA ARG A 148 -20.29 8.00 -9.31
C ARG A 148 -19.26 7.72 -10.39
N ALA A 149 -19.66 7.74 -11.66
CA ALA A 149 -18.76 7.49 -12.79
C ALA A 149 -17.59 8.49 -12.83
N THR A 150 -17.86 9.77 -12.52
CA THR A 150 -16.81 10.81 -12.46
C THR A 150 -15.82 10.54 -11.32
N ILE A 151 -16.31 10.09 -10.16
CA ILE A 151 -15.47 9.72 -9.02
C ILE A 151 -14.61 8.49 -9.37
N GLU A 152 -15.22 7.45 -9.94
CA GLU A 152 -14.53 6.21 -10.28
C GLU A 152 -13.41 6.43 -11.31
N ASP A 153 -13.66 7.22 -12.36
CA ASP A 153 -12.66 7.56 -13.38
C ASP A 153 -11.41 8.25 -12.77
N ARG A 154 -11.64 9.19 -11.85
CA ARG A 154 -10.57 9.90 -11.14
C ARG A 154 -9.79 8.97 -10.20
N VAL A 155 -10.47 8.06 -9.51
CA VAL A 155 -9.81 7.05 -8.67
C VAL A 155 -8.96 6.12 -9.51
N CYS A 156 -9.46 5.62 -10.64
CA CYS A 156 -8.70 4.79 -11.56
C CYS A 156 -7.43 5.50 -12.03
N SER A 157 -7.55 6.76 -12.45
CA SER A 157 -6.40 7.60 -12.83
C SER A 157 -5.37 7.70 -11.70
N LEU A 158 -5.80 8.00 -10.47
CA LEU A 158 -4.91 8.08 -9.30
C LEU A 158 -4.24 6.74 -8.96
N VAL A 159 -4.94 5.62 -9.10
CA VAL A 159 -4.39 4.27 -8.85
C VAL A 159 -3.33 3.92 -9.90
N GLU A 160 -3.59 4.22 -11.17
CA GLU A 160 -2.62 4.03 -12.26
C GLU A 160 -1.39 4.89 -12.06
N TRP A 161 -1.57 6.16 -11.71
CA TRP A 161 -0.48 7.08 -11.43
C TRP A 161 0.38 6.62 -10.27
N ASN A 162 -0.23 6.22 -9.14
CA ASN A 162 0.51 5.66 -8.01
C ASN A 162 1.31 4.40 -8.40
N THR A 163 0.77 3.59 -9.31
CA THR A 163 1.46 2.41 -9.82
C THR A 163 2.68 2.80 -10.66
N GLN A 164 2.54 3.77 -11.56
CA GLN A 164 3.65 4.30 -12.37
C GLN A 164 4.73 4.96 -11.49
N HIS A 165 4.34 5.75 -10.49
CA HIS A 165 5.26 6.35 -9.52
C HIS A 165 6.10 5.31 -8.77
N ARG A 166 5.47 4.21 -8.35
CA ARG A 166 6.17 3.09 -7.71
C ARG A 166 7.16 2.43 -8.66
N GLN A 167 6.76 2.22 -9.92
CA GLN A 167 7.63 1.63 -10.95
C GLN A 167 8.83 2.53 -11.28
N VAL A 168 8.64 3.84 -11.38
CA VAL A 168 9.74 4.81 -11.54
C VAL A 168 10.70 4.72 -10.36
N SER A 169 10.17 4.72 -9.13
CA SER A 169 10.99 4.63 -7.93
C SER A 169 11.81 3.34 -7.88
N GLN A 170 11.20 2.20 -8.21
CA GLN A 170 11.89 0.90 -8.29
C GLN A 170 12.97 0.89 -9.39
N THR A 171 12.63 1.39 -10.58
CA THR A 171 13.55 1.47 -11.72
C THR A 171 14.77 2.31 -11.38
N ILE A 172 14.56 3.47 -10.75
CA ILE A 172 15.66 4.35 -10.30
C ILE A 172 16.48 3.68 -9.21
N GLN A 173 15.87 3.02 -8.23
CA GLN A 173 16.61 2.31 -7.18
C GLN A 173 17.45 1.16 -7.75
N ASP A 174 16.90 0.37 -8.66
CA ASP A 174 17.63 -0.72 -9.33
C ASP A 174 18.77 -0.17 -10.19
N TRP A 175 18.53 0.91 -10.94
CA TRP A 175 19.56 1.59 -11.71
C TRP A 175 20.69 2.13 -10.82
N LEU A 176 20.35 2.79 -9.70
CA LEU A 176 21.33 3.29 -8.74
C LEU A 176 22.11 2.15 -8.06
N ARG A 177 21.47 1.00 -7.81
CA ARG A 177 22.16 -0.19 -7.30
C ARG A 177 23.18 -0.71 -8.32
N VAL A 178 22.78 -0.85 -9.59
CA VAL A 178 23.61 -1.45 -10.64
C VAL A 178 24.74 -0.52 -11.11
N GLU A 179 24.41 0.73 -11.46
CA GLU A 179 25.38 1.66 -12.08
C GLU A 179 26.19 2.46 -11.04
N TYR A 180 25.63 2.66 -9.84
CA TYR A 180 26.23 3.50 -8.81
C TYR A 180 26.55 2.76 -7.51
N GLU A 181 26.31 1.44 -7.44
CA GLU A 181 26.63 0.57 -6.28
C GLU A 181 25.94 1.04 -4.99
N ILE A 182 24.75 1.66 -5.11
CA ILE A 182 23.96 2.11 -3.97
C ILE A 182 23.02 0.98 -3.55
N GLU A 183 23.55 0.04 -2.76
CA GLU A 183 22.78 -1.13 -2.27
C GLU A 183 21.61 -0.75 -1.36
N LYS A 184 21.76 0.32 -0.58
CA LYS A 184 20.74 0.80 0.35
C LYS A 184 20.41 2.26 0.03
N PRO A 185 19.28 2.54 -0.64
CA PRO A 185 18.85 3.90 -0.85
C PRO A 185 18.59 4.59 0.49
N SER A 186 18.76 5.91 0.53
CA SER A 186 18.28 6.69 1.65
C SER A 186 16.76 6.88 1.55
N ARG A 187 16.12 7.31 2.65
CA ARG A 187 14.69 7.66 2.64
C ARG A 187 14.32 8.67 1.54
N LYS A 188 15.23 9.57 1.16
CA LYS A 188 15.03 10.52 0.06
C LYS A 188 15.02 9.83 -1.31
N LEU A 189 15.86 8.82 -1.52
CA LEU A 189 15.92 8.06 -2.76
C LEU A 189 14.90 6.91 -2.83
N GLU A 190 14.21 6.60 -1.72
CA GLU A 190 13.01 5.76 -1.74
C GLU A 190 11.86 6.45 -2.49
N LEU A 191 11.78 7.78 -2.40
CA LEU A 191 10.82 8.65 -3.10
C LEU A 191 11.56 9.68 -3.97
N PRO A 192 12.22 9.25 -5.06
CA PRO A 192 13.02 10.15 -5.89
C PRO A 192 12.20 11.27 -6.53
N THR A 193 10.88 11.09 -6.65
CA THR A 193 9.94 12.11 -7.11
C THR A 193 9.78 13.27 -6.13
N ASP A 194 10.33 13.23 -4.93
CA ASP A 194 10.34 14.39 -4.03
C ASP A 194 11.55 15.30 -4.28
N LEU A 195 12.56 14.85 -5.03
CA LEU A 195 13.80 15.58 -5.27
C LEU A 195 13.85 16.29 -6.63
N ASP A 196 14.23 17.56 -6.63
CA ASP A 196 14.64 18.21 -7.88
C ASP A 196 15.97 17.63 -8.41
N SER A 197 16.39 18.06 -9.60
CA SER A 197 17.59 17.51 -10.25
C SER A 197 18.85 17.69 -9.42
N ASP A 198 19.01 18.81 -8.72
CA ASP A 198 20.22 19.10 -7.96
C ASP A 198 20.19 18.41 -6.59
N GLU A 199 19.02 18.32 -5.97
CA GLU A 199 18.80 17.53 -4.74
C GLU A 199 19.06 16.05 -4.98
N PHE A 200 18.56 15.50 -6.09
CA PHE A 200 18.79 14.11 -6.49
C PHE A 200 20.28 13.82 -6.67
N VAL A 201 20.98 14.64 -7.46
CA VAL A 201 22.42 14.50 -7.69
C VAL A 201 23.21 14.64 -6.39
N THR A 202 22.82 15.58 -5.53
CA THR A 202 23.48 15.81 -4.23
C THR A 202 23.33 14.59 -3.32
N GLU A 203 22.15 14.00 -3.27
CA GLU A 203 21.90 12.83 -2.44
C GLU A 203 22.64 11.58 -2.94
N VAL A 204 22.68 11.36 -4.25
CA VAL A 204 23.49 10.28 -4.86
C VAL A 204 24.99 10.49 -4.58
N LYS A 205 25.49 11.72 -4.76
CA LYS A 205 26.88 12.08 -4.44
C LYS A 205 27.21 11.84 -2.97
N ARG A 206 26.28 12.16 -2.06
CA ARG A 206 26.43 11.93 -0.62
C ARG A 206 26.59 10.46 -0.30
N LEU A 207 25.79 9.58 -0.93
CA LEU A 207 25.85 8.13 -0.70
C LEU A 207 27.10 7.47 -1.32
N ARG A 208 27.55 7.93 -2.49
CA ARG A 208 28.82 7.47 -3.10
C ARG A 208 30.06 7.84 -2.27
N GLY A 209 30.00 8.98 -1.57
CA GLY A 209 31.07 9.47 -0.72
C GLY A 209 32.36 9.83 -1.48
N ARG A 210 33.43 10.11 -0.73
CA ARG A 210 34.71 10.60 -1.30
C ARG A 210 35.56 9.51 -1.96
N LYS A 211 35.36 8.25 -1.58
CA LYS A 211 36.13 7.11 -2.11
C LYS A 211 35.75 6.76 -3.55
N ASN A 212 34.56 7.18 -3.96
CA ASN A 212 33.89 6.73 -5.16
C ASN A 212 33.23 7.93 -5.90
N PRO A 213 33.99 9.01 -6.18
CA PRO A 213 33.43 10.29 -6.64
C PRO A 213 32.77 10.19 -8.02
N LEU A 214 31.73 10.97 -8.24
CA LEU A 214 31.06 11.08 -9.53
C LEU A 214 31.94 11.86 -10.53
N SER A 215 32.13 11.30 -11.72
CA SER A 215 32.75 12.00 -12.85
C SER A 215 31.80 13.04 -13.45
N ALA A 216 32.29 13.94 -14.30
CA ALA A 216 31.44 14.87 -15.04
C ALA A 216 30.40 14.15 -15.91
N ALA A 217 30.78 13.02 -16.52
CA ALA A 217 29.85 12.17 -17.27
C ALA A 217 28.81 11.51 -16.36
N GLY A 218 29.20 11.05 -15.17
CA GLY A 218 28.28 10.48 -14.19
C GLY A 218 27.27 11.50 -13.66
N LEU A 219 27.70 12.74 -13.41
CA LEU A 219 26.82 13.85 -13.04
C LEU A 219 25.82 14.18 -14.15
N ARG A 220 26.29 14.19 -15.41
CA ARG A 220 25.41 14.41 -16.56
C ARG A 220 24.39 13.29 -16.70
N SER A 221 24.81 12.03 -16.59
CA SER A 221 23.92 10.86 -16.63
C SER A 221 22.81 10.93 -15.58
N LEU A 222 23.13 11.33 -14.33
CA LEU A 222 22.12 11.52 -13.28
C LEU A 222 21.10 12.60 -13.61
N ARG A 223 21.54 13.73 -14.19
CA ARG A 223 20.64 14.81 -14.59
C ARG A 223 19.78 14.44 -15.80
N ASP A 224 20.38 13.78 -16.78
CA ASP A 224 19.68 13.31 -17.98
C ASP A 224 18.62 12.26 -17.59
N GLU A 225 18.95 11.35 -16.68
CA GLU A 225 17.99 10.37 -16.15
C GLU A 225 16.87 11.05 -15.35
N HIS A 226 17.21 11.98 -14.45
CA HIS A 226 16.23 12.75 -13.70
C HIS A 226 15.23 13.46 -14.63
N ALA A 227 15.73 14.17 -15.64
CA ALA A 227 14.88 14.88 -16.61
C ALA A 227 14.01 13.93 -17.43
N ARG A 228 14.49 12.71 -17.70
CA ARG A 228 13.80 11.72 -18.52
C ARG A 228 12.71 10.95 -17.77
N THR A 229 12.93 10.62 -16.50
CA THR A 229 12.05 9.70 -15.76
C THR A 229 11.48 10.28 -14.47
N ILE A 230 12.28 10.99 -13.67
CA ILE A 230 11.85 11.54 -12.38
C ILE A 230 11.00 12.80 -12.58
N GLU A 231 11.41 13.71 -13.46
CA GLU A 231 10.72 14.99 -13.69
C GLU A 231 9.29 14.85 -14.26
N PRO A 232 9.00 13.95 -15.22
CA PRO A 232 7.62 13.70 -15.64
C PRO A 232 6.76 13.17 -14.49
N ALA A 233 7.28 12.23 -13.69
CA ALA A 233 6.57 11.71 -12.53
C ALA A 233 6.35 12.81 -11.48
N ARG A 234 7.32 13.69 -11.24
CA ARG A 234 7.17 14.87 -10.36
C ARG A 234 5.98 15.74 -10.73
N ARG A 235 5.82 16.05 -12.01
CA ARG A 235 4.68 16.86 -12.49
C ARG A 235 3.37 16.15 -12.30
N GLN A 236 3.33 14.84 -12.59
CA GLN A 236 2.16 14.00 -12.40
C GLN A 236 1.75 13.90 -10.92
N ALA A 237 2.69 13.91 -9.96
CA ALA A 237 2.35 13.97 -8.53
C ALA A 237 1.62 15.27 -8.14
N ALA A 238 2.00 16.41 -8.73
CA ALA A 238 1.31 17.67 -8.48
C ALA A 238 -0.13 17.65 -9.05
N GLU A 239 -0.31 17.05 -10.22
CA GLU A 239 -1.64 16.82 -10.81
C GLU A 239 -2.47 15.83 -9.96
N ALA A 240 -1.83 14.78 -9.41
CA ALA A 240 -2.47 13.82 -8.51
C ALA A 240 -3.02 14.52 -7.27
N LEU A 241 -2.25 15.40 -6.64
CA LEU A 241 -2.72 16.17 -5.48
C LEU A 241 -3.93 17.05 -5.81
N GLN A 242 -3.99 17.63 -7.01
CA GLN A 242 -5.16 18.39 -7.45
C GLN A 242 -6.38 17.48 -7.67
N LEU A 243 -6.19 16.31 -8.29
CA LEU A 243 -7.25 15.32 -8.45
C LEU A 243 -7.78 14.81 -7.11
N GLU A 244 -6.91 14.56 -6.14
CA GLU A 244 -7.31 14.14 -4.80
C GLU A 244 -8.18 15.20 -4.11
N ARG A 245 -7.83 16.49 -4.22
CA ARG A 245 -8.67 17.59 -3.70
C ARG A 245 -10.03 17.62 -4.37
N GLN A 246 -10.06 17.53 -5.71
CA GLN A 246 -11.30 17.47 -6.48
C GLN A 246 -12.15 16.24 -6.09
N LEU A 247 -11.51 15.11 -5.82
CA LEU A 247 -12.18 13.90 -5.35
C LEU A 247 -12.85 14.12 -3.99
N GLY A 248 -12.18 14.82 -3.07
CA GLY A 248 -12.76 15.23 -1.79
C GLY A 248 -14.02 16.08 -1.97
N ASP A 249 -14.01 17.04 -2.90
CA ASP A 249 -15.17 17.88 -3.20
C ASP A 249 -16.33 17.06 -3.80
N LEU A 250 -16.04 16.15 -4.72
CA LEU A 250 -17.05 15.24 -5.30
C LEU A 250 -17.63 14.29 -4.26
N VAL A 251 -16.84 13.85 -3.28
CA VAL A 251 -17.35 13.08 -2.14
C VAL A 251 -18.27 13.95 -1.28
N ASN A 252 -17.94 15.21 -1.01
CA ASN A 252 -18.85 16.11 -0.29
C ASN A 252 -20.19 16.28 -1.03
N GLU A 253 -20.14 16.44 -2.36
CA GLU A 253 -21.33 16.50 -3.22
C GLU A 253 -22.15 15.20 -3.15
N ALA A 254 -21.49 14.04 -3.16
CA ALA A 254 -22.16 12.75 -3.05
C ALA A 254 -22.94 12.58 -1.73
N TYR A 255 -22.44 13.18 -0.65
CA TYR A 255 -23.12 13.22 0.64
C TYR A 255 -24.14 14.37 0.77
N GLY A 256 -24.26 15.24 -0.25
CA GLY A 256 -25.21 16.34 -0.28
C GLY A 256 -24.87 17.47 0.69
N LEU A 257 -23.60 17.67 1.04
CA LEU A 257 -23.18 18.74 1.94
C LEU A 257 -23.37 20.11 1.29
N SER A 258 -23.97 21.02 2.04
CA SER A 258 -24.00 22.45 1.71
C SER A 258 -22.62 23.11 1.87
N THR A 259 -22.45 24.29 1.27
CA THR A 259 -21.22 25.07 1.42
C THR A 259 -20.95 25.43 2.88
N GLU A 260 -21.99 25.70 3.67
CA GLU A 260 -21.90 25.97 5.10
C GLU A 260 -21.43 24.75 5.89
N GLU A 261 -21.90 23.55 5.54
CA GLU A 261 -21.47 22.30 6.18
C GLU A 261 -20.03 21.94 5.82
N VAL A 262 -19.61 22.13 4.56
CA VAL A 262 -18.21 21.97 4.16
C VAL A 262 -17.32 22.97 4.91
N ALA A 263 -17.75 24.24 5.02
CA ALA A 263 -17.01 25.23 5.79
C ALA A 263 -16.92 24.87 7.28
N LEU A 264 -18.00 24.32 7.86
CA LEU A 264 -18.00 23.83 9.25
C LEU A 264 -17.06 22.65 9.43
N MET A 265 -17.04 21.70 8.48
CA MET A 265 -16.13 20.55 8.48
C MET A 265 -14.68 21.02 8.57
N TRP A 266 -14.27 21.97 7.72
CA TRP A 266 -12.91 22.52 7.73
C TRP A 266 -12.62 23.39 8.94
N LYS A 267 -13.58 24.18 9.43
CA LYS A 267 -13.43 24.96 10.68
C LYS A 267 -13.24 24.06 11.90
N THR A 268 -13.78 22.84 11.86
CA THR A 268 -13.68 21.83 12.92
C THR A 268 -12.82 20.64 12.50
N ALA A 269 -11.86 20.89 11.60
CA ALA A 269 -10.91 19.92 11.11
C ALA A 269 -10.14 19.29 12.27
N PRO A 270 -10.15 17.95 12.40
CA PRO A 270 -9.25 17.28 13.33
C PRO A 270 -7.79 17.38 12.87
N PRO A 271 -6.82 17.03 13.74
CA PRO A 271 -5.43 16.84 13.34
C PRO A 271 -5.30 15.90 12.13
N ARG A 272 -4.26 16.13 11.32
CA ARG A 272 -3.89 15.26 10.19
C ARG A 272 -5.02 15.08 9.16
N MET A 273 -5.86 16.09 9.00
CA MET A 273 -6.84 16.12 7.90
C MET A 273 -6.11 16.00 6.55
N PRO A 274 -6.60 15.14 5.64
CA PRO A 274 -6.03 15.03 4.31
C PRO A 274 -5.95 16.39 3.60
N TYR A 275 -4.93 16.56 2.77
CA TYR A 275 -4.67 17.75 1.94
C TYR A 275 -4.24 19.02 2.68
N LEU A 276 -4.30 19.04 4.02
CA LEU A 276 -3.56 20.01 4.82
C LEU A 276 -2.10 19.57 4.85
N LEU A 277 -1.25 20.30 4.13
CA LEU A 277 0.19 20.20 4.33
C LEU A 277 0.46 20.71 5.76
N GLU A 278 0.87 19.80 6.66
CA GLU A 278 1.46 20.17 7.95
C GLU A 278 2.83 20.84 7.75
#